data_AF-A0A956N482-F1
#
_entry.id   AF-A0A956N482-F1
#
_cell.length_a   1.000
_cell.length_b   1.000
_cell.length_c   1.000
_cell.angle_alpha   90.00
_cell.angle_beta   90.00
_cell.angle_gamma   90.00
#
_symmetry.space_group_name_H-M   'P 1'
#
loop_
_entity.id
_entity.type
_entity.pdbx_description
1 polymer ?
#
loop_
_entity_poly.entity_id
_entity_poly.type
_entity_poly.pdbx_seq_one_letter_code
_entity_poly.pdbx_strand_id
1 'polypeptide(L)' 'PSCDGQVLVFHDLLGIENQLKPKFVKRYAELSDAMIEAISQYRREVKDGTFPDLEHSYGPGEEGSRRAGGDDD' A
#
# COMPACT_ATOMS: atom_id res chain seq x y z
N PRO A 1 -4.66 -3.79 37.11
CA PRO A 1 -3.84 -4.59 36.17
C PRO A 1 -2.78 -5.40 36.96
N SER A 2 -2.84 -6.73 36.89
CA SER A 2 -2.03 -7.64 37.72
C SER A 2 -1.28 -8.66 36.86
N CYS A 3 -0.68 -8.20 35.76
CA CYS A 3 0.17 -9.01 34.88
C CYS A 3 1.42 -8.20 34.51
N ASP A 4 2.54 -8.89 34.27
CA ASP A 4 3.81 -8.27 33.85
C ASP A 4 3.84 -7.82 32.38
N GLY A 5 2.82 -8.21 31.60
CA GLY A 5 2.68 -7.85 30.21
C GLY A 5 1.21 -7.89 29.76
N GLN A 6 0.97 -7.39 28.56
CA GLN A 6 -0.35 -7.38 27.92
C GLN A 6 -0.19 -7.77 26.45
N VAL A 7 -1.24 -8.37 25.87
CA VAL A 7 -1.29 -8.74 24.46
C VAL A 7 -2.60 -8.25 23.86
N LEU A 8 -2.53 -7.71 22.65
CA LEU A 8 -3.68 -7.32 21.84
C LEU A 8 -3.45 -7.79 20.40
N VAL A 9 -4.53 -8.08 19.68
CA VAL A 9 -4.46 -8.34 18.24
C VAL A 9 -4.14 -7.03 17.53
N PHE A 10 -3.15 -7.07 16.64
CA PHE A 10 -2.68 -5.90 15.89
C PHE A 10 -3.81 -5.17 15.12
N HIS A 11 -4.68 -5.93 14.44
CA HIS A 11 -5.83 -5.40 13.70
C HIS A 11 -6.82 -4.64 14.60
N ASP A 12 -7.13 -5.20 15.78
CA ASP A 12 -8.03 -4.59 16.76
C ASP A 12 -7.42 -3.34 17.41
N LEU A 13 -6.11 -3.36 17.67
CA LEU A 13 -5.37 -2.24 18.25
C LEU A 13 -5.36 -1.03 17.30
N LEU A 14 -5.21 -1.26 16.00
CA LEU A 14 -5.15 -0.21 14.99
C LEU A 14 -6.48 0.14 14.33
N GLY A 15 -7.58 -0.54 14.70
CA GLY A 15 -8.88 -0.28 14.09
C GLY A 15 -8.89 -0.50 12.58
N ILE A 16 -8.23 -1.57 12.12
CA ILE A 16 -8.16 -1.91 10.69
C ILE A 16 -9.54 -2.32 10.15
N GLU A 17 -10.39 -2.90 11.00
CA GLU A 17 -11.74 -3.28 10.65
C GLU A 17 -12.78 -2.52 11.48
N ASN A 18 -13.91 -2.18 10.85
CA ASN A 18 -15.06 -1.54 11.50
C ASN A 18 -15.97 -2.55 12.23
N GLN A 19 -15.45 -3.70 12.65
CA GLN A 19 -16.20 -4.69 13.42
C GLN A 19 -16.41 -4.27 14.88
N LEU A 20 -17.37 -4.92 15.55
CA LEU A 20 -17.65 -4.74 16.97
C LEU A 20 -16.38 -4.99 17.80
N LYS A 21 -15.90 -3.93 18.45
CA LYS A 21 -14.70 -3.94 19.26
C LYS A 21 -14.90 -4.76 20.56
N PRO A 22 -14.08 -5.80 20.83
CA PRO A 22 -14.12 -6.49 22.12
C PRO A 22 -13.88 -5.53 23.29
N LYS A 23 -14.59 -5.71 24.41
CA LYS A 23 -14.57 -4.77 25.54
C LYS A 23 -13.19 -4.53 26.16
N PHE A 24 -12.26 -5.48 26.03
CA PHE A 24 -10.90 -5.39 26.57
C PHE A 24 -9.90 -4.68 25.64
N VAL A 25 -10.29 -4.38 24.40
CA VAL A 25 -9.41 -3.69 23.45
C VAL A 25 -9.43 -2.20 23.74
N LYS A 26 -8.27 -1.54 23.64
CA LYS A 26 -8.16 -0.09 23.44
C LYS A 26 -7.68 0.13 22.01
N ARG A 27 -8.45 0.89 21.21
CA ARG A 27 -8.02 1.31 19.87
C ARG A 27 -7.05 2.48 20.04
N TYR A 28 -5.93 2.40 19.34
CA TYR A 28 -4.92 3.44 19.27
C TYR A 28 -4.97 4.19 17.93
N ALA A 29 -5.66 3.65 16.94
CA ALA A 29 -5.97 4.27 15.66
C ALA A 29 -7.32 3.75 15.12
N GLU A 30 -7.84 4.42 14.10
CA GLU A 30 -8.99 4.01 13.30
C GLU A 30 -8.54 4.00 11.82
N LEU A 31 -7.83 2.95 11.41
CA LEU A 31 -7.20 2.90 10.09
C LEU A 31 -8.12 2.47 8.96
N SER A 32 -9.28 1.86 9.26
CA SER A 32 -10.22 1.36 8.26
C SER A 32 -10.52 2.39 7.17
N ASP A 33 -10.90 3.61 7.55
CA ASP A 33 -11.30 4.65 6.58
C ASP A 33 -10.11 5.16 5.76
N ALA A 34 -8.96 5.37 6.40
CA ALA A 34 -7.73 5.79 5.72
C ALA A 34 -7.25 4.73 4.71
N MET A 35 -7.38 3.44 5.04
CA MET A 35 -7.07 2.35 4.12
C MET A 35 -8.01 2.34 2.91
N ILE A 36 -9.32 2.51 3.14
CA ILE A 36 -10.32 2.59 2.05
C ILE A 36 -10.02 3.77 1.12
N GLU A 37 -9.68 4.92 1.68
CA GLU A 37 -9.31 6.11 0.90
C GLU A 37 -8.07 5.87 0.06
N ALA A 38 -6.99 5.37 0.67
CA ALA A 38 -5.72 5.10 -0.01
C ALA A 38 -5.90 4.11 -1.17
N ILE A 39 -6.62 3.01 -0.94
CA ILE A 39 -6.90 2.00 -1.97
C ILE A 39 -7.76 2.60 -3.09
N SER A 40 -8.74 3.43 -2.75
CA SER A 40 -9.60 4.11 -3.73
C SER A 40 -8.83 5.12 -4.57
N GLN A 41 -7.87 5.83 -3.97
CA GLN A 41 -6.95 6.72 -4.68
C GLN A 41 -6.05 5.93 -5.63
N TYR A 42 -5.37 4.90 -5.15
CA TYR A 42 -4.55 4.03 -5.98
C TYR A 42 -5.33 3.47 -7.19
N ARG A 43 -6.55 2.97 -6.94
CA ARG A 43 -7.43 2.50 -8.02
C ARG A 43 -7.74 3.58 -9.07
N ARG A 44 -7.93 4.83 -8.65
CA ARG A 44 -8.17 5.95 -9.59
C ARG A 44 -6.91 6.21 -10.41
N GLU A 45 -5.77 6.34 -9.75
CA GLU A 45 -4.50 6.66 -10.42
C GLU A 45 -4.08 5.59 -11.44
N VAL A 46 -4.31 4.30 -11.14
CA VAL A 46 -4.10 3.21 -12.10
C VAL A 46 -5.07 3.30 -13.28
N LYS A 47 -6.33 3.63 -13.04
CA LYS A 47 -7.35 3.75 -14.11
C LYS A 47 -7.12 4.95 -15.01
N ASP A 48 -6.68 6.05 -14.42
CA ASP A 48 -6.43 7.31 -15.12
C ASP A 48 -5.02 7.31 -15.77
N GLY A 49 -4.22 6.27 -15.51
CA GLY A 49 -2.87 6.11 -16.07
C GLY A 49 -1.84 7.05 -15.45
N THR A 50 -2.13 7.66 -14.30
CA THR A 50 -1.19 8.53 -13.58
C THR A 50 -0.25 7.73 -12.69
N PHE A 51 -0.63 6.51 -12.30
CA PHE A 51 0.26 5.54 -11.66
C PHE A 51 0.47 4.30 -12.56
N PRO A 52 1.71 3.79 -12.68
CA PRO A 52 2.94 4.36 -12.14
C PRO A 52 3.38 5.60 -12.92
N ASP A 53 3.98 6.55 -12.23
CA ASP A 53 4.69 7.66 -12.87
C ASP A 53 6.16 7.25 -13.16
N LEU A 54 6.98 8.22 -13.59
CA LEU A 54 8.39 7.99 -13.87
C LEU A 54 9.23 7.69 -12.61
N GLU A 55 8.87 8.23 -11.44
CA GLU A 55 9.58 7.96 -10.19
C GLU A 55 9.32 6.54 -9.69
N HIS A 56 8.12 6.02 -9.99
CA HIS A 56 7.66 4.68 -9.63
C HIS A 56 7.81 3.66 -10.76
N SER A 57 8.56 3.98 -11.83
CA SER A 57 8.84 3.09 -12.96
C SER A 57 10.34 2.92 -13.17
N TYR A 58 10.76 1.68 -13.42
CA TYR A 58 12.06 1.46 -14.05
C TYR A 58 11.93 1.77 -15.54
N GLY A 59 12.70 2.74 -16.04
CA GLY A 59 12.82 2.96 -17.48
C GLY A 59 13.40 1.72 -18.17
N PRO A 60 13.23 1.58 -19.50
CA PRO A 60 13.98 0.57 -20.24
C PRO A 60 15.46 0.83 -19.95
N GLY A 61 16.10 -0.08 -19.22
CA GLY A 61 17.54 -0.02 -19.04
C GLY A 61 18.23 0.10 -20.39
N GLU A 62 19.44 0.64 -20.41
CA GLU A 62 20.24 0.91 -21.61
C GLU A 62 20.53 -0.32 -22.53
N GLU A 63 19.86 -1.45 -22.31
CA GLU A 63 19.85 -2.64 -23.18
C GLU A 63 18.95 -2.51 -24.42
N GLY A 64 17.96 -1.60 -24.43
CA GLY A 64 17.08 -1.40 -25.59
C GLY A 64 17.73 -0.65 -26.77
N SER A 65 18.86 0.02 -26.56
CA SER A 65 19.49 0.91 -27.56
C SER A 65 20.50 0.21 -28.49
N ARG A 66 20.93 -1.02 -28.18
CA ARG A 66 22.01 -1.70 -28.92
C ARG A 66 21.57 -2.57 -30.11
N ARG A 67 20.28 -2.62 -30.47
CA ARG A 67 19.78 -3.50 -31.55
C ARG A 67 19.26 -2.79 -32.80
N ALA A 68 19.45 -1.49 -32.95
CA ALA A 68 18.95 -0.73 -34.10
C ALA A 68 20.08 -0.14 -34.98
N GLY A 69 21.27 -0.76 -35.03
CA GLY A 69 22.44 -0.18 -35.71
C GLY A 69 23.35 -1.19 -36.40
N GLY A 70 22.80 -2.22 -37.06
CA GLY A 70 23.59 -3.12 -37.90
C GLY A 70 22.68 -3.89 -38.85
N ASP A 71 22.63 -3.42 -40.09
CA ASP A 71 22.89 -4.22 -41.31
C ASP A 71 22.44 -3.37 -42.52
N ASP A 72 23.37 -2.52 -42.98
CA ASP A 72 23.51 -2.18 -44.40
C ASP A 72 24.15 -3.41 -45.08
N ASP A 73 23.37 -4.14 -45.88
CA ASP A 73 23.79 -4.84 -47.12
C ASP A 73 22.55 -5.17 -47.99
#